data_AF-A0A950I3U3-F1
#
_entry.id   AF-A0A950I3U3-F1
#
_cell.length_a   1.000
_cell.length_b   1.000
_cell.length_c   1.000
_cell.angle_alpha   90.00
_cell.angle_beta   90.00
_cell.angle_gamma   90.00
#
_symmetry.space_group_name_H-M   'P 1'
#
loop_
_entity.id
_entity.type
_entity.pdbx_description
1 polymer ?
#
loop_
_entity_poly.entity_id
_entity_poly.type
_entity_poly.pdbx_seq_one_letter_code
_entity_poly.pdbx_strand_id
1 'polypeptide(L)' 'MKNSVSYTIAPKDLAGHLFEVSVTVATPAPEGQVFSLPAWIPGSYMIREFSRNIVQIRATAAGKKVALKKLDKHTWQ' A
#
# COMPACT_ATOMS: atom_id res chain seq x y z
N MET A 1 20.32 9.05 -2.14
CA MET A 1 19.92 8.88 -0.73
C MET A 1 18.84 7.80 -0.70
N LYS A 2 18.95 6.78 0.16
CA LYS A 2 18.01 5.67 0.17
C LYS A 2 16.73 6.17 0.85
N ASN A 3 15.63 6.31 0.10
CA ASN A 3 14.35 6.65 0.71
C ASN A 3 14.00 5.54 1.69
N SER A 4 14.02 5.86 2.99
CA SER A 4 13.63 4.88 4.01
C SER A 4 12.13 4.66 3.89
N VAL A 5 11.76 3.42 3.56
CA VAL A 5 10.38 2.96 3.56
C VAL A 5 10.24 2.03 4.76
N SER A 6 9.38 2.40 5.70
CA SER A 6 9.05 1.59 6.87
C SER A 6 7.68 0.97 6.70
N TYR A 7 7.57 -0.32 7.03
CA TYR A 7 6.32 -1.06 7.04
C TYR A 7 5.99 -1.46 8.49
N THR A 8 4.73 -1.27 8.88
CA THR A 8 4.18 -1.85 10.10
C THR A 8 2.97 -2.67 9.72
N ILE A 9 2.95 -3.93 10.17
CA ILE A 9 1.87 -4.88 9.89
C ILE A 9 1.39 -5.38 11.24
N ALA A 10 0.11 -5.19 11.53
CA ALA A 10 -0.50 -5.61 12.79
C ALA A 10 -1.85 -6.29 12.53
N PRO A 11 -2.16 -7.40 13.21
CA PRO A 11 -3.51 -7.95 13.18
C PRO A 11 -4.47 -6.93 13.81
N LYS A 12 -5.50 -6.52 13.06
CA LYS A 12 -6.50 -5.55 13.51
C LYS A 12 -7.74 -6.23 14.06
N ASP A 13 -8.19 -7.27 13.36
CA ASP A 13 -9.33 -8.09 13.73
C ASP A 13 -9.06 -9.52 13.24
N LEU A 14 -8.80 -10.41 14.19
CA LEU A 14 -8.46 -11.81 13.88
C LEU A 14 -9.67 -12.59 13.37
N ALA A 15 -10.86 -12.33 13.92
CA ALA A 15 -12.09 -13.02 13.51
C ALA A 15 -12.55 -12.54 12.13
N GLY A 16 -12.35 -11.25 11.83
CA GLY A 16 -12.57 -10.67 10.51
C GLY A 16 -11.47 -10.95 9.49
N HIS A 17 -10.37 -11.59 9.89
CA HIS A 17 -9.18 -11.81 9.06
C HIS A 17 -8.58 -10.52 8.49
N LEU A 18 -8.60 -9.43 9.26
CA LEU A 18 -8.12 -8.12 8.85
C LEU A 18 -6.77 -7.77 9.49
N PHE A 19 -5.86 -7.31 8.65
CA PHE A 19 -4.61 -6.68 9.06
C PHE A 19 -4.67 -5.17 8.81
N GLU A 20 -4.11 -4.40 9.73
CA GLU A 20 -3.75 -3.02 9.46
C GLU A 20 -2.29 -2.99 8.97
N VAL A 21 -2.10 -2.37 7.81
CA VAL A 21 -0.78 -2.17 7.21
C VAL A 21 -0.55 -0.67 7.07
N SER A 22 0.56 -0.20 7.64
CA SER A 22 1.02 1.18 7.50
C SER A 22 2.35 1.21 6.76
N VAL A 23 2.45 2.13 5.80
CA VAL A 23 3.68 2.39 5.04
C VAL A 23 4.06 3.85 5.23
N THR A 24 5.28 4.10 5.70
CA THR A 24 5.83 5.44 5.89
C THR A 24 7.01 5.63 4.95
N VAL A 25 6.95 6.65 4.10
CA VAL A 25 8.05 7.06 3.22
C VAL A 25 8.61 8.37 3.75
N ALA A 26 9.86 8.37 4.21
CA ALA A 26 10.47 9.55 4.83
C ALA A 26 10.64 10.73 3.85
N THR A 27 10.83 10.42 2.57
CA THR A 27 11.02 11.41 1.51
C THR A 27 10.20 10.96 0.31
N PRO A 28 8.89 11.27 0.22
CA PRO A 28 8.07 10.84 -0.91
C PRO A 28 8.52 11.54 -2.21
N ALA A 29 8.21 10.94 -3.36
CA ALA A 29 8.45 11.58 -4.65
C ALA A 29 7.69 12.92 -4.76
N PRO A 30 8.33 14.02 -5.22
CA PRO A 30 7.72 15.35 -5.26
C PRO A 30 6.53 15.42 -6.23
N GLU A 31 6.57 14.65 -7.30
CA GLU A 31 5.50 14.54 -8.30
C GLU A 31 4.35 13.60 -7.88
N GLY A 32 4.37 13.12 -6.64
CA GLY A 32 3.42 12.15 -6.10
C GLY A 32 4.03 10.75 -5.98
N GLN A 33 3.98 10.19 -4.78
CA GLN A 33 4.53 8.88 -4.49
C GLN A 33 3.61 7.78 -5.02
N VAL A 34 4.14 6.98 -5.94
CA VAL A 34 3.43 5.81 -6.46
C VAL A 34 3.66 4.61 -5.53
N PHE A 35 2.59 3.89 -5.22
CA PHE A 35 2.60 2.60 -4.56
C PHE A 35 1.94 1.57 -5.46
N SER A 36 2.52 0.37 -5.55
CA SER A 36 1.93 -0.76 -6.26
C SER A 36 1.99 -2.03 -5.44
N LEU A 37 1.01 -2.92 -5.63
CA LEU A 37 1.02 -4.25 -5.07
C LEU A 37 1.22 -5.26 -6.21
N PRO A 38 2.14 -6.24 -6.08
CA PRO A 38 2.35 -7.23 -7.13
C PRO A 38 1.06 -7.97 -7.50
N ALA A 39 0.89 -8.30 -8.78
CA ALA A 39 -0.24 -9.12 -9.25
C ALA A 39 0.03 -10.64 -9.11
N TRP A 40 1.29 -11.03 -8.88
CA TRP A 40 1.76 -12.41 -8.74
C TRP A 40 2.95 -12.46 -7.76
N ILE A 41 3.38 -13.66 -7.38
CA ILE A 41 4.49 -13.88 -6.44
C ILE A 41 5.53 -14.83 -7.05
N PRO A 42 6.84 -14.56 -6.93
CA PRO A 42 7.90 -15.44 -7.41
C PRO A 42 7.69 -16.90 -7.00
N GLY A 43 7.90 -17.82 -7.96
CA GLY A 43 7.63 -19.25 -7.79
C GLY A 43 6.18 -19.66 -8.13
N SER A 44 5.27 -18.71 -8.37
CA SER A 44 3.93 -18.99 -8.90
C SER A 44 3.68 -18.21 -10.19
N TYR A 45 3.48 -18.92 -11.30
CA TYR A 45 3.19 -18.33 -12.61
C TYR A 45 1.70 -17.97 -12.80
N MET A 46 0.91 -18.00 -11.73
CA MET A 46 -0.52 -17.67 -11.77
C MET A 46 -0.77 -16.28 -11.18
N ILE A 47 -1.48 -15.44 -11.93
CA ILE A 47 -1.97 -14.14 -11.47
C ILE A 47 -2.93 -14.33 -10.29
N ARG A 48 -2.71 -13.58 -9.20
CA ARG A 48 -3.49 -13.66 -7.95
C ARG A 48 -4.32 -12.42 -7.66
N GLU A 49 -4.05 -11.29 -8.32
CA GLU A 49 -4.75 -10.01 -8.09
C GLU A 49 -4.81 -9.64 -6.59
N PHE A 50 -3.66 -9.63 -5.89
CA PHE A 50 -3.62 -9.44 -4.43
C PHE A 50 -4.28 -8.13 -3.96
N SER A 51 -4.34 -7.11 -4.81
CA SER A 51 -4.95 -5.81 -4.51
C SER A 51 -6.44 -5.88 -4.19
N ARG A 52 -7.12 -6.96 -4.63
CA ARG A 52 -8.53 -7.21 -4.32
C ARG A 52 -8.82 -7.32 -2.82
N ASN A 53 -7.80 -7.64 -2.01
CA ASN A 53 -7.92 -7.81 -0.56
C ASN A 53 -7.66 -6.50 0.20
N ILE A 54 -7.32 -5.40 -0.47
CA ILE A 54 -7.25 -4.08 0.15
C ILE A 54 -8.68 -3.55 0.31
N VAL A 55 -9.21 -3.69 1.53
CA VAL A 55 -10.58 -3.27 1.86
C VAL A 55 -10.73 -1.76 2.01
N GLN A 56 -9.69 -1.08 2.48
CA GLN A 56 -9.67 0.37 2.65
C GLN A 56 -8.23 0.88 2.56
N ILE A 57 -8.04 2.01 1.89
CA ILE A 57 -6.76 2.70 1.80
C ILE A 57 -6.95 4.20 2.04
N ARG A 58 -6.01 4.82 2.75
CA ARG A 58 -5.96 6.27 3.00
C ARG A 58 -4.51 6.71 3.13
N ALA A 59 -4.23 7.97 2.82
CA ALA A 59 -2.92 8.57 3.00
C ALA A 59 -3.01 9.86 3.82
N THR A 60 -1.94 10.13 4.56
CA THR A 60 -1.77 11.37 5.31
C THR A 60 -0.33 11.85 5.19
N ALA A 61 -0.13 13.17 5.08
CA ALA A 61 1.17 13.82 5.13
C ALA A 61 1.09 15.03 6.07
N ALA A 62 2.07 15.17 6.96
CA ALA A 62 2.11 16.24 7.96
C ALA A 62 0.77 16.40 8.73
N GLY A 63 0.13 15.29 9.11
CA GLY A 63 -1.14 15.26 9.83
C GLY A 63 -2.39 15.59 9.00
N LYS A 64 -2.25 15.90 7.71
CA LYS A 64 -3.36 16.20 6.81
C LYS A 64 -3.64 15.02 5.89
N LYS A 65 -4.91 14.77 5.58
CA LYS A 65 -5.30 13.78 4.56
C LYS A 65 -4.76 14.21 3.20
N VAL A 66 -4.26 13.24 2.45
CA VAL A 66 -3.81 13.42 1.06
C VAL A 66 -4.72 12.57 0.17
N ALA A 67 -5.07 13.11 -1.00
CA ALA A 67 -5.86 12.38 -1.98
C ALA A 67 -5.04 11.20 -2.52
N LEU A 68 -5.68 10.04 -2.67
CA LEU A 68 -5.13 8.88 -3.35
C LEU A 68 -5.91 8.67 -4.64
N LYS A 69 -5.22 8.68 -5.76
CA LYS A 69 -5.73 8.32 -7.07
C LYS A 69 -5.34 6.89 -7.38
N LYS A 70 -6.35 6.04 -7.61
CA LYS A 70 -6.12 4.70 -8.17
C LYS A 70 -5.77 4.84 -9.65
N LEU A 71 -4.56 4.42 -10.04
CA LEU A 71 -4.08 4.52 -11.42
C LEU A 71 -4.50 3.31 -12.25
N ASP A 72 -4.51 2.12 -11.62
CA ASP A 72 -4.96 0.86 -12.22
C ASP A 72 -5.45 -0.11 -11.13
N LYS A 73 -5.60 -1.41 -11.44
CA LYS A 73 -6.10 -2.43 -10.49
C LYS A 73 -5.27 -2.57 -9.21
N HIS A 74 -3.98 -2.28 -9.25
CA HIS A 74 -3.03 -2.54 -8.18
C HIS A 74 -2.00 -1.42 -7.97
N THR A 75 -2.22 -0.23 -8.53
CA THR A 75 -1.36 0.96 -8.38
C THR A 75 -2.14 2.18 -7.90
N TRP A 76 -1.55 2.96 -6.99
CA TRP A 76 -2.07 4.21 -6.42
C TRP A 76 -1.00 5.31 -6.44
N GLN A 77 -1.44 6.56 -6.52
CA GLN A 77 -0.61 7.78 -6.39
C GLN A 77 -1.29 8.79 -5.47
#